data_AF-A0A9P6QVW4-F1
#
_entry.id   AF-A0A9P6QVW4-F1
#
_cell.length_a   1.000
_cell.length_b   1.000
_cell.length_c   1.000
_cell.angle_alpha   90.00
_cell.angle_beta   90.00
_cell.angle_gamma   90.00
#
_symmetry.space_group_name_H-M   'P 1'
#
loop_
_entity.id
_entity.type
_entity.pdbx_description
1 polymer ?
#
loop_
_entity_poly.entity_id
_entity_poly.type
_entity_poly.pdbx_seq_one_letter_code
_entity_poly.pdbx_strand_id
1 'polypeptide(L)'
;MTATAGNDEVKHPSRADRQNCWKVRDAYFECLNSNNIVDPSKPEAASVCQDLRSLYENGCMKSWVDYFNKRRVLEVEQKELLERMRAQHKAVEERAAAAAEAAKTKESA
;
A
#
# COMPACT_ATOMS: atom_id res chain seq x y z
N MET A 1 11.11 25.03 -44.24
CA MET A 1 10.51 24.86 -42.90
C MET A 1 10.90 23.47 -42.42
N THR A 2 12.00 23.37 -41.67
CA THR A 2 12.51 22.09 -41.15
C THR A 2 11.83 21.78 -39.83
N ALA A 3 11.01 20.72 -39.81
CA ALA A 3 10.42 20.19 -38.59
C ALA A 3 11.49 19.42 -37.81
N THR A 4 11.84 19.90 -36.61
CA THR A 4 12.63 19.14 -35.63
C THR A 4 11.71 18.16 -34.92
N ALA A 5 11.88 16.87 -35.20
CA ALA A 5 11.32 15.79 -34.40
C ALA A 5 11.93 15.86 -33.00
N GLY A 6 11.11 16.18 -31.99
CA GLY A 6 11.51 16.14 -30.59
C GLY A 6 11.81 14.69 -30.19
N ASN A 7 13.07 14.45 -29.83
CA ASN A 7 13.55 13.18 -29.33
C ASN A 7 13.35 13.20 -27.79
N ASP A 8 12.18 12.78 -27.32
CA ASP A 8 11.90 12.63 -25.89
C ASP A 8 12.55 11.31 -25.43
N GLU A 9 13.85 11.36 -25.17
CA GLU A 9 14.61 10.20 -24.70
C GLU A 9 14.17 9.88 -23.26
N VAL A 10 13.36 8.84 -23.09
CA VAL A 10 12.95 8.35 -21.76
C VAL A 10 14.20 7.89 -21.03
N LYS A 11 14.72 8.75 -20.15
CA LYS A 11 15.86 8.43 -19.29
C LYS A 11 15.44 7.38 -18.25
N HIS A 12 15.88 6.16 -18.49
CA HIS A 12 15.66 5.06 -17.55
C HIS A 12 16.64 5.18 -16.38
N PRO A 13 16.22 4.90 -15.14
CA PRO A 13 17.06 5.05 -13.97
C PRO A 13 18.12 3.96 -13.97
N SER A 14 19.38 4.35 -13.74
CA SER A 14 20.48 3.42 -13.57
C SER A 14 20.31 2.56 -12.32
N ARG A 15 21.14 1.52 -12.14
CA ARG A 15 21.12 0.74 -10.89
C ARG A 15 21.38 1.61 -9.66
N ALA A 16 22.30 2.57 -9.75
CA ALA A 16 22.61 3.48 -8.66
C ALA A 16 21.42 4.40 -8.33
N ASP A 17 20.75 4.94 -9.35
CA ASP A 17 19.55 5.76 -9.16
C ASP A 17 18.43 4.99 -8.46
N ARG A 18 18.23 3.72 -8.85
CA ARG A 18 17.24 2.84 -8.20
C ARG A 18 17.58 2.56 -6.74
N GLN A 19 18.85 2.30 -6.43
CA GLN A 19 19.31 2.10 -5.06
C GLN A 19 19.10 3.35 -4.21
N ASN A 20 19.43 4.53 -4.74
CA ASN A 20 19.17 5.79 -4.06
C ASN A 20 17.68 5.98 -3.80
N CYS A 21 16.84 5.77 -4.82
CA CYS A 21 15.39 5.87 -4.69
C CYS A 21 14.84 4.95 -3.58
N TRP A 22 15.25 3.67 -3.53
CA TRP A 22 14.80 2.77 -2.46
C TRP A 22 15.24 3.24 -1.08
N LYS A 23 16.48 3.74 -0.94
CA LYS A 23 16.97 4.27 0.33
C LYS A 23 16.13 5.45 0.83
N VAL A 24 15.86 6.43 -0.03
CA VAL A 24 15.07 7.61 0.36
C VAL A 24 13.58 7.28 0.56
N ARG A 25 13.03 6.34 -0.22
CA ARG A 25 11.68 5.81 -0.05
C ARG A 25 11.52 5.16 1.32
N ASP A 26 12.44 4.27 1.68
CA ASP A 26 12.34 3.50 2.91
C ASP A 26 12.46 4.41 4.13
N ALA A 27 13.38 5.38 4.11
CA ALA A 27 13.49 6.40 5.16
C ALA A 27 12.21 7.24 5.31
N TYR A 28 11.62 7.67 4.19
CA TYR A 28 10.35 8.41 4.23
C TYR A 28 9.22 7.55 4.79
N PHE A 29 9.07 6.31 4.32
CA PHE A 29 8.00 5.41 4.77
C PHE A 29 8.17 4.95 6.22
N GLU A 30 9.40 4.82 6.72
CA GLU A 30 9.69 4.56 8.12
C GLU A 30 9.25 5.73 9.01
N CYS A 31 9.49 6.97 8.58
CA CYS A 31 8.99 8.16 9.27
C CYS A 31 7.45 8.20 9.30
N LEU A 32 6.79 7.88 8.17
CA LEU A 32 5.33 7.78 8.12
C LEU A 32 4.80 6.68 9.05
N ASN A 33 5.43 5.50 9.06
CA ASN A 33 5.07 4.39 9.95
C ASN A 33 5.17 4.80 11.43
N SER A 34 6.26 5.47 11.81
CA SER A 34 6.49 5.93 13.18
C SER A 34 5.44 6.92 13.67
N ASN A 35 4.79 7.63 12.75
CA ASN A 35 3.72 8.58 13.03
C ASN A 35 2.32 8.02 12.74
N ASN A 36 2.20 6.71 12.46
CA ASN A 36 0.94 6.04 12.13
C ASN A 36 0.20 6.63 10.91
N ILE A 37 0.94 7.16 9.95
CA ILE A 37 0.38 7.76 8.73
C ILE A 37 0.46 6.72 7.60
N VAL A 38 -0.68 6.19 7.18
CA VAL A 38 -0.72 5.22 6.05
C VAL A 38 -0.74 5.93 4.71
N ASP A 39 -1.64 6.90 4.54
CA ASP A 39 -1.84 7.61 3.27
C ASP A 39 -0.97 8.88 3.21
N PRO A 40 0.04 8.95 2.31
CA PRO A 40 0.91 10.12 2.15
C PRO A 40 0.19 11.35 1.58
N SER A 41 -1.03 11.19 1.09
CA SER A 41 -1.85 12.28 0.52
C SER A 41 -2.58 13.09 1.60
N LYS A 42 -2.61 12.57 2.83
CA LYS A 42 -3.26 13.21 3.98
C LYS A 42 -2.45 14.45 4.42
N PRO A 43 -3.11 15.53 4.87
CA PRO A 43 -2.43 16.75 5.30
C PRO A 43 -1.46 16.54 6.45
N GLU A 44 -1.70 15.55 7.31
CA GLU A 44 -0.81 15.12 8.39
C GLU A 44 0.55 14.62 7.86
N ALA A 45 0.57 14.01 6.68
CA ALA A 45 1.80 13.57 6.00
C ALA A 45 2.60 14.74 5.37
N ALA A 46 1.97 15.90 5.19
CA ALA A 46 2.62 17.07 4.61
C ALA A 46 3.40 17.87 5.66
N SER A 47 2.92 17.90 6.91
CA SER A 47 3.59 18.56 8.03
C SER A 47 4.63 17.68 8.71
N VAL A 48 4.42 16.36 8.68
CA VAL A 48 5.30 15.36 9.30
C VAL A 48 6.19 14.72 8.23
N CYS A 49 7.49 14.61 8.48
CA CYS A 49 8.46 14.04 7.53
C CYS A 49 8.71 14.87 6.25
N GLN A 50 8.44 16.19 6.24
CA GLN A 50 8.56 17.04 5.05
C GLN A 50 9.94 16.94 4.37
N ASP A 51 11.03 16.97 5.13
CA ASP A 51 12.38 16.88 4.57
C ASP A 51 12.62 15.54 3.87
N LEU A 52 12.17 14.44 4.48
CA LEU A 52 12.25 13.10 3.89
C LEU A 52 11.36 12.95 2.67
N ARG A 53 10.19 13.61 2.67
CA ARG A 53 9.31 13.66 1.50
C ARG A 53 10.00 14.34 0.33
N SER A 54 10.65 15.48 0.55
CA SER A 54 11.40 16.16 -0.50
C SER A 54 12.56 15.32 -1.02
N LEU A 55 13.30 14.61 -0.15
CA LEU A 55 14.36 13.69 -0.58
C LEU A 55 13.81 12.52 -1.39
N TYR A 56 12.66 11.98 -1.00
CA TYR A 56 11.97 10.89 -1.69
C TYR A 56 11.47 11.31 -3.08
N GLU A 57 10.76 12.43 -3.17
CA GLU A 57 10.22 12.94 -4.45
C GLU A 57 11.34 13.33 -5.44
N ASN A 58 12.47 13.85 -4.95
CA ASN A 58 13.62 14.21 -5.78
C ASN A 58 14.54 13.03 -6.11
N GLY A 59 14.62 12.04 -5.21
CA GLY A 59 15.49 10.88 -5.35
C GLY A 59 14.90 9.73 -6.18
N CYS A 60 13.61 9.80 -6.50
CA CYS A 60 12.88 8.79 -7.26
C CYS A 60 12.27 9.37 -8.54
N MET A 61 12.03 8.49 -9.53
CA MET A 61 11.18 8.87 -10.66
C MET A 61 9.75 9.13 -10.20
N LYS A 62 9.09 10.11 -10.80
CA LYS A 62 7.70 10.47 -10.47
C LYS A 62 6.73 9.30 -10.56
N SER A 63 6.81 8.50 -11.63
CA SER A 63 5.96 7.32 -11.80
C SER A 63 6.16 6.26 -10.71
N TRP A 64 7.37 6.19 -10.13
CA TRP A 64 7.66 5.30 -9.02
C TRP A 64 7.09 5.83 -7.71
N VAL A 65 7.21 7.14 -7.48
CA VAL A 65 6.60 7.80 -6.33
C VAL A 65 5.10 7.56 -6.31
N ASP A 66 4.44 7.80 -7.44
CA ASP A 66 3.00 7.57 -7.61
C ASP A 66 2.62 6.12 -7.33
N TYR A 67 3.38 5.16 -7.91
CA TYR A 67 3.16 3.75 -7.70
C TYR A 67 3.34 3.32 -6.24
N PHE A 68 4.43 3.71 -5.58
CA PHE A 68 4.71 3.31 -4.21
C PHE A 68 3.71 3.90 -3.22
N ASN A 69 3.32 5.17 -3.40
CA ASN A 69 2.31 5.80 -2.55
C ASN A 69 0.96 5.09 -2.69
N LYS A 70 0.53 4.79 -3.92
CA LYS A 70 -0.69 4.02 -4.17
C LYS A 70 -0.61 2.61 -3.57
N ARG A 71 0.53 1.94 -3.75
CA ARG A 71 0.75 0.58 -3.25
C ARG A 71 0.64 0.50 -1.73
N ARG A 72 1.21 1.47 -1.01
CA ARG A 72 1.14 1.54 0.46
C ARG A 72 -0.30 1.56 0.97
N VAL A 73 -1.19 2.34 0.35
CA VAL A 73 -2.61 2.40 0.72
C VAL A 73 -3.33 1.09 0.38
N LEU A 74 -3.13 0.60 -0.85
CA LEU A 74 -3.77 -0.63 -1.32
C LEU A 74 -3.39 -1.87 -0.49
N GLU A 75 -2.14 -1.97 -0.04
CA GLU A 75 -1.69 -3.10 0.80
C GLU A 75 -2.44 -3.15 2.14
N VAL A 76 -2.74 -1.99 2.72
CA VAL A 76 -3.54 -1.91 3.96
C VAL A 76 -4.98 -2.29 3.69
N GLU A 77 -5.61 -1.71 2.68
CA GLU A 77 -7.01 -2.01 2.31
C GLU A 77 -7.20 -3.50 1.96
N GLN A 78 -6.26 -4.08 1.19
CA GLN A 78 -6.30 -5.49 0.83
C GLN A 78 -6.19 -6.40 2.06
N LYS A 79 -5.30 -6.06 2.99
CA LYS A 79 -5.14 -6.81 4.24
C LYS A 79 -6.43 -6.79 5.07
N GLU A 80 -7.03 -5.62 5.26
CA GLU A 80 -8.29 -5.47 6.00
C GLU A 80 -9.44 -6.24 5.35
N LEU A 81 -9.56 -6.17 4.03
CA LEU A 81 -10.57 -6.92 3.28
C LEU A 81 -10.39 -8.43 3.45
N LEU A 82 -9.16 -8.92 3.31
CA LEU A 82 -8.85 -10.34 3.45
C LEU A 82 -9.17 -10.86 4.86
N GLU A 83 -8.81 -10.11 5.90
CA GLU A 83 -9.14 -10.45 7.28
C GLU A 83 -10.66 -10.46 7.53
N ARG A 84 -11.39 -9.48 6.98
CA ARG A 84 -12.86 -9.46 7.07
C ARG A 84 -13.49 -10.67 6.40
N MET A 85 -13.04 -11.03 5.19
CA MET A 85 -13.53 -12.20 4.47
C MET A 85 -13.24 -13.50 5.23
N ARG A 86 -12.04 -13.64 5.81
CA ARG A 86 -11.67 -14.79 6.66
C ARG A 86 -12.57 -14.91 7.89
N ALA A 87 -12.82 -13.79 8.58
CA ALA A 87 -13.70 -13.77 9.75
C ALA A 87 -15.15 -14.14 9.39
N GLN A 88 -15.66 -13.65 8.25
CA GLN A 88 -16.99 -14.01 7.75
C GLN A 88 -17.09 -15.49 7.42
N HIS A 89 -16.10 -16.05 6.72
CA HIS A 89 -16.08 -17.48 6.39
C HIS A 89 -16.13 -18.34 7.65
N LYS A 90 -15.23 -18.06 8.60
CA LYS A 90 -15.19 -18.76 9.89
C LYS A 90 -16.53 -18.67 10.63
N ALA A 91 -17.15 -17.48 10.68
CA ALA A 91 -18.44 -17.31 11.34
C ALA A 91 -19.56 -18.10 10.66
N VAL A 92 -19.55 -18.22 9.34
CA VAL A 92 -20.52 -19.05 8.60
C VAL A 92 -20.31 -20.52 8.89
N GLU A 93 -19.06 -20.99 8.89
CA GLU A 93 -18.72 -22.37 9.25
C GLU A 93 -19.14 -22.73 10.67
N GLU A 94 -18.84 -21.86 11.65
CA GLU A 94 -19.23 -22.04 13.05
C GLU A 94 -20.75 -22.06 13.23
N ARG A 95 -21.48 -21.18 12.51
CA ARG A 95 -22.95 -21.17 12.52
C ARG A 95 -23.54 -22.44 11.91
N ALA A 96 -22.96 -22.92 10.81
CA ALA A 96 -23.39 -24.16 10.17
C ALA A 96 -23.15 -25.37 11.08
N ALA A 97 -21.98 -25.44 11.72
CA ALA A 97 -21.66 -26.48 12.69
C ALA A 97 -22.62 -26.45 13.90
N ALA A 98 -22.86 -25.27 14.48
CA ALA A 98 -23.79 -25.11 15.59
C ALA A 98 -25.23 -25.52 15.22
N ALA A 99 -25.69 -25.18 14.01
CA ALA A 99 -27.01 -25.59 13.51
C ALA A 99 -27.10 -27.10 13.32
N ALA A 100 -26.05 -27.74 12.80
CA ALA A 100 -26.00 -29.20 12.64
C ALA A 100 -26.02 -29.93 13.99
N GLU A 101 -25.28 -29.44 14.99
CA GLU A 101 -25.31 -30.00 16.35
C GLU A 101 -26.68 -29.81 17.02
N ALA A 102 -27.31 -28.65 16.84
CA ALA A 102 -28.67 -28.39 17.33
C ALA A 102 -29.74 -29.29 16.68
N ALA A 103 -29.54 -29.69 15.42
CA ALA A 103 -30.44 -30.64 14.74
C ALA A 103 -30.31 -32.05 15.33
N LYS A 104 -29.08 -32.53 15.56
CA LYS A 104 -28.82 -33.86 16.16
C LYS A 104 -29.43 -34.00 17.57
N THR A 105 -29.36 -32.94 18.37
CA THR A 105 -29.93 -32.94 19.74
C THR A 105 -31.45 -32.98 19.76
N LYS A 106 -32.11 -32.43 18.74
CA LYS A 106 -33.57 -32.50 18.59
C LYS A 106 -34.07 -33.85 18.10
N GLU A 107 -33.24 -34.60 17.38
CA GLU A 107 -33.59 -35.93 16.85
C GLU A 107 -33.38 -37.05 17.90
N SER A 108 -32.65 -36.76 18.98
CA SER A 108 -32.33 -37.71 20.06
C SER A 108 -33.22 -37.55 21.30
N ALA A 109 -34.20 -36.64 21.28
CA ALA A 109 -35.12 -36.32 22.37
C ALA A 109 -36.57 -36.62 21.97
#